data_AF-A0A1B0C613-F1
#
_entry.id   AF-A0A1B0C613-F1
#
_cell.length_a   1.000
_cell.length_b   1.000
_cell.length_c   1.000
_cell.angle_alpha   90.00
_cell.angle_beta   90.00
_cell.angle_gamma   90.00
#
_symmetry.space_group_name_H-M   'P 1'
#
loop_
_entity.id
_entity.type
_entity.pdbx_description
1 polymer ?
#
loop_
_entity_poly.entity_id
_entity_poly.type
_entity_poly.pdbx_seq_one_letter_code
_entity_poly.pdbx_strand_id
1 'polypeptide(L)'
;MGNERFRTKNRSTDLIGVQLGGVIKNVIAIASGMSDGIGMGPNAKTALITQGLLEMSNLGKIMGAQRCTFMGLSGVGDLVLTCTDDQSRNRRFGMLLAQGLSIESAKLKVGQVIEGYEKIKKNLMISALI
;
A
#
# COMPACT_ATOMS: atom_id res chain seq x y z
N MET A 1 4.87 -16.92 20.55
CA MET A 1 3.96 -17.67 19.67
C MET A 1 4.57 -17.67 18.27
N GLY A 2 5.13 -18.78 17.81
CA GLY A 2 5.69 -18.90 16.46
C GLY A 2 6.36 -20.26 16.32
N ASN A 3 6.30 -20.84 15.13
CA ASN A 3 7.02 -22.08 14.78
C ASN A 3 8.10 -21.77 13.73
N GLU A 4 8.84 -22.78 13.26
CA GLU A 4 9.90 -22.58 12.26
C GLU A 4 9.40 -21.95 10.96
N ARG A 5 8.12 -22.14 10.60
CA ARG A 5 7.50 -21.64 9.37
C ARG A 5 6.82 -20.27 9.54
N PHE A 6 6.42 -19.91 10.76
CA PHE A 6 5.69 -18.69 11.04
C PHE A 6 6.20 -18.04 12.33
N ARG A 7 6.94 -16.95 12.18
CA ARG A 7 7.52 -16.19 13.30
C ARG A 7 6.76 -14.90 13.50
N THR A 8 6.27 -14.66 14.71
CA THR A 8 5.77 -13.34 15.10
C THR A 8 6.94 -12.52 15.64
N LYS A 9 7.21 -11.34 15.07
CA LYS A 9 8.00 -10.32 15.79
C LYS A 9 7.17 -9.80 16.98
N ASN A 10 7.87 -9.32 18.02
CA ASN A 10 7.29 -8.82 19.28
C ASN A 10 6.00 -8.02 19.05
N ARG A 11 5.02 -8.22 19.95
CA ARG A 11 3.70 -7.57 19.90
C ARG A 11 3.90 -6.04 19.85
N SER A 12 3.58 -5.42 18.71
CA SER A 12 3.67 -3.96 18.59
C SER A 12 2.62 -3.32 19.50
N THR A 13 3.03 -2.35 20.32
CA THR A 13 2.12 -1.49 21.09
C THR A 13 1.63 -0.29 20.27
N ASP A 14 2.28 -0.03 19.14
CA ASP A 14 1.92 1.04 18.21
C ASP A 14 0.83 0.57 17.23
N LEU A 15 -0.41 0.56 17.71
CA LEU A 15 -1.58 0.19 16.90
C LEU A 15 -1.81 1.17 15.75
N ILE A 16 -1.56 2.47 15.96
CA ILE A 16 -1.75 3.52 14.96
C ILE A 16 -0.83 3.27 13.77
N GLY A 17 0.47 3.05 14.02
CA GLY A 17 1.45 2.78 12.97
C GLY A 17 1.13 1.51 12.18
N VAL A 18 0.71 0.45 12.85
CA VAL A 18 0.32 -0.81 12.20
C VAL A 18 -0.92 -0.63 11.32
N GLN A 19 -1.94 0.09 11.81
CA GLN A 19 -3.16 0.36 11.04
C GLN A 19 -2.90 1.25 9.82
N LEU A 20 -2.12 2.31 9.98
CA LEU A 20 -1.74 3.20 8.89
C LEU A 20 -0.93 2.46 7.82
N GLY A 21 0.04 1.64 8.24
CA GLY A 21 0.80 0.76 7.34
C GLY A 21 -0.11 -0.11 6.47
N GLY A 22 -1.07 -0.79 7.08
CA GLY A 22 -2.00 -1.67 6.38
C GLY A 22 -3.00 -0.97 5.46
N VAL A 23 -3.27 0.33 5.66
CA VAL A 23 -4.16 1.11 4.80
C VAL A 23 -3.39 1.75 3.65
N ILE A 24 -2.33 2.49 3.96
CA ILE A 24 -1.63 3.35 3.01
C ILE A 24 -0.86 2.53 1.98
N LYS A 25 -0.33 1.35 2.36
CA LYS A 25 0.35 0.46 1.43
C LYS A 25 -0.49 0.12 0.19
N ASN A 26 -1.80 -0.03 0.37
CA ASN A 26 -2.70 -0.43 -0.72
C ASN A 26 -2.87 0.70 -1.72
N VAL A 27 -2.84 1.95 -1.27
CA VAL A 27 -2.89 3.14 -2.14
C VAL A 27 -1.61 3.23 -2.96
N ILE A 28 -0.45 3.09 -2.31
CA ILE A 28 0.86 3.08 -2.98
C ILE A 28 0.95 1.91 -3.97
N ALA A 29 0.36 0.76 -3.66
CA ALA A 29 0.31 -0.38 -4.56
C ALA A 29 -0.52 -0.11 -5.82
N ILE A 30 -1.65 0.60 -5.72
CA ILE A 30 -2.41 1.05 -6.90
C ILE A 30 -1.53 1.97 -7.77
N ALA A 31 -0.89 2.97 -7.17
CA ALA A 31 0.00 3.88 -7.90
C ALA A 31 1.18 3.14 -8.56
N SER A 32 1.77 2.17 -7.86
CA SER A 32 2.83 1.30 -8.39
C SER A 32 2.34 0.44 -9.57
N GLY A 33 1.10 -0.04 -9.51
CA GLY A 33 0.46 -0.74 -10.62
C GLY A 33 0.23 0.16 -11.82
N MET A 34 -0.22 1.41 -11.60
CA MET A 34 -0.41 2.38 -12.68
C MET A 34 0.92 2.73 -13.36
N SER A 35 1.96 2.99 -12.57
CA SER A 35 3.33 3.24 -13.05
C SER A 35 3.83 2.12 -13.95
N ASP A 36 3.55 0.87 -13.59
CA ASP A 36 3.91 -0.28 -14.41
C ASP A 36 3.07 -0.42 -15.66
N GLY A 37 1.76 -0.18 -15.56
CA GLY A 37 0.85 -0.28 -16.70
C GLY A 37 1.15 0.72 -17.82
N ILE A 38 1.74 1.88 -17.48
CA ILE A 38 2.21 2.88 -18.47
C ILE A 38 3.69 2.72 -18.84
N GLY A 39 4.40 1.74 -18.29
CA GLY A 39 5.76 1.40 -18.69
C GLY A 39 6.89 2.28 -18.12
N MET A 40 6.71 2.93 -16.95
CA MET A 40 7.76 3.79 -16.35
C MET A 40 8.99 3.02 -15.85
N GLY A 41 8.88 1.71 -15.68
CA GLY A 41 9.98 0.83 -15.28
C GLY A 41 10.28 0.80 -13.77
N PRO A 42 11.27 -0.01 -13.36
CA PRO A 42 11.52 -0.34 -11.96
C PRO A 42 12.03 0.83 -11.12
N ASN A 43 12.72 1.82 -11.73
CA ASN A 43 13.22 2.99 -11.02
C ASN A 43 12.08 3.90 -10.55
N ALA A 44 11.08 4.16 -11.41
CA ALA A 44 9.91 4.94 -11.05
C ALA A 44 9.10 4.28 -9.94
N LYS A 45 8.90 2.96 -10.02
CA LYS A 45 8.28 2.17 -8.96
C LYS A 45 9.04 2.28 -7.64
N THR A 46 10.36 2.14 -7.67
CA THR A 46 11.20 2.22 -6.46
C THR A 46 11.11 3.61 -5.83
N ALA A 47 11.11 4.67 -6.65
CA ALA A 47 10.90 6.04 -6.19
C ALA A 47 9.52 6.21 -5.53
N LEU A 48 8.45 5.70 -6.15
CA LEU A 48 7.09 5.71 -5.60
C LEU A 48 7.01 5.00 -4.23
N ILE A 49 7.59 3.81 -4.12
CA ILE A 49 7.61 3.06 -2.85
C ILE A 49 8.36 3.83 -1.76
N THR A 50 9.51 4.40 -2.10
CA THR A 50 10.37 5.13 -1.15
C THR A 50 9.69 6.41 -0.66
N GLN A 51 9.11 7.20 -1.58
CA GLN A 51 8.35 8.40 -1.25
C GLN A 51 7.10 8.08 -0.45
N GLY A 52 6.34 7.07 -0.86
CA GLY A 52 5.15 6.63 -0.14
C GLY A 52 5.47 6.14 1.29
N LEU A 53 6.60 5.47 1.49
CA LEU A 53 7.07 5.08 2.84
C LEU A 53 7.40 6.30 3.70
N LEU A 54 8.05 7.31 3.11
CA LEU A 54 8.38 8.56 3.81
C LEU A 54 7.12 9.32 4.23
N GLU A 55 6.17 9.50 3.30
CA GLU A 55 4.88 10.16 3.57
C GLU A 55 4.07 9.41 4.63
N MET A 56 3.97 8.08 4.50
CA MET A 56 3.32 7.21 5.47
C MET A 56 3.93 7.35 6.88
N SER A 57 5.25 7.38 6.98
CA SER A 57 5.98 7.56 8.25
C SER A 57 5.79 8.96 8.84
N ASN A 58 5.73 9.99 8.00
CA ASN A 58 5.49 11.37 8.42
C ASN A 58 4.05 11.56 8.92
N LEU A 59 3.06 11.07 8.17
CA LEU A 59 1.66 11.06 8.58
C LEU A 59 1.48 10.28 9.89
N GLY A 60 2.09 9.10 9.98
CA GLY A 60 2.10 8.31 11.21
C GLY A 60 2.62 9.09 12.40
N LYS A 61 3.77 9.77 12.26
CA LYS A 61 4.33 10.59 13.33
C LYS A 61 3.36 11.69 13.77
N ILE A 62 2.70 12.38 12.84
CA ILE A 62 1.71 13.42 13.15
C ILE A 62 0.52 12.83 13.93
N MET A 63 0.12 11.60 13.60
CA MET A 63 -0.97 10.87 14.27
C MET A 63 -0.55 10.15 15.56
N GLY A 64 0.69 10.33 16.03
CA GLY A 64 1.19 9.71 17.26
C GLY A 64 1.76 8.29 17.12
N ALA A 65 1.94 7.80 15.90
CA ALA A 65 2.61 6.53 15.63
C ALA A 65 4.14 6.62 15.77
N GLN A 66 4.77 5.47 16.00
CA GLN A 66 6.22 5.35 16.11
C GLN A 66 6.85 5.10 14.74
N ARG A 67 7.87 5.90 14.37
CA ARG A 67 8.56 5.76 13.07
C ARG A 67 9.14 4.36 12.84
N CYS A 68 9.60 3.69 13.90
CA CYS A 68 10.19 2.35 13.82
C CYS A 68 9.18 1.29 13.34
N THR A 69 7.87 1.48 13.59
CA THR A 69 6.81 0.59 13.11
C THR A 69 6.77 0.52 11.58
N PHE A 70 7.02 1.63 10.90
CA PHE A 70 7.05 1.70 9.43
C PHE A 70 8.31 1.05 8.84
N MET A 71 9.38 0.90 9.63
CA MET A 71 10.57 0.14 9.24
C MET A 71 10.43 -1.37 9.50
N GLY A 72 9.32 -1.78 10.14
CA GLY A 72 9.00 -3.17 10.42
C GLY A 72 8.26 -3.88 9.29
N LEU A 73 7.82 -5.12 9.58
CA LEU A 73 7.08 -5.93 8.62
C LEU A 73 5.76 -5.28 8.20
N SER A 74 5.06 -4.60 9.13
CA SER A 74 3.79 -3.90 8.88
C SER A 74 3.93 -2.62 8.04
N GLY A 75 5.15 -2.13 7.85
CA GLY A 75 5.44 -0.97 7.01
C GLY A 75 6.17 -1.40 5.74
N VAL A 76 7.48 -1.20 5.69
CA VAL A 76 8.32 -1.46 4.50
C VAL A 76 8.18 -2.89 3.98
N GLY A 77 8.11 -3.90 4.85
CA GLY A 77 8.05 -5.30 4.42
C GLY A 77 6.80 -5.60 3.60
N ASP A 78 5.64 -5.29 4.17
CA ASP A 78 4.34 -5.49 3.55
C ASP A 78 4.09 -4.53 2.38
N LEU A 79 4.59 -3.28 2.48
CA LEU A 79 4.54 -2.31 1.39
C LEU A 79 5.28 -2.81 0.15
N VAL A 80 6.56 -3.21 0.30
CA VAL A 80 7.37 -3.70 -0.81
C VAL A 80 6.71 -4.91 -1.44
N LEU A 81 6.33 -5.92 -0.63
CA LEU A 81 5.63 -7.10 -1.11
C LEU A 81 4.38 -6.73 -1.92
N THR A 82 3.51 -5.87 -1.37
CA THR A 82 2.25 -5.48 -2.02
C THR A 82 2.48 -4.69 -3.33
N CYS A 83 3.57 -3.94 -3.45
CA CYS A 83 3.89 -3.15 -4.65
C CYS A 83 4.66 -3.93 -5.73
N THR A 84 5.30 -5.05 -5.39
CA THR A 84 6.10 -5.86 -6.32
C THR A 84 5.47 -7.20 -6.68
N ASP A 85 4.52 -7.68 -5.89
CA ASP A 85 3.89 -8.99 -6.09
C ASP A 85 2.71 -8.93 -7.08
N ASP A 86 2.69 -9.82 -8.07
CA ASP A 86 1.65 -9.85 -9.10
C ASP A 86 0.29 -10.38 -8.60
N GLN A 87 0.23 -11.03 -7.43
CA GLN A 87 -1.03 -11.41 -6.79
C GLN A 87 -1.69 -10.24 -6.06
N SER A 88 -0.96 -9.16 -5.81
CA SER A 88 -1.50 -7.94 -5.22
C SER A 88 -2.67 -7.39 -6.04
N ARG A 89 -3.86 -7.46 -5.46
CA ARG A 89 -5.12 -6.99 -6.05
C ARG A 89 -5.09 -5.49 -6.34
N ASN A 90 -4.53 -4.72 -5.42
CA ASN A 90 -4.40 -3.27 -5.53
C ASN A 90 -3.44 -2.89 -6.68
N ARG A 91 -2.32 -3.58 -6.81
CA ARG A 91 -1.39 -3.40 -7.93
C ARG A 91 -2.00 -3.78 -9.27
N ARG A 92 -2.60 -4.97 -9.38
CA ARG A 92 -3.31 -5.43 -10.59
C ARG A 92 -4.40 -4.45 -11.01
N PHE A 93 -5.18 -3.95 -10.05
CA PHE A 93 -6.18 -2.93 -10.30
C PHE A 93 -5.56 -1.66 -10.91
N GLY A 94 -4.47 -1.14 -10.33
CA GLY A 94 -3.73 -0.01 -10.88
C GLY A 94 -3.22 -0.24 -12.30
N MET A 95 -2.69 -1.43 -12.60
CA MET A 95 -2.25 -1.78 -13.95
C MET A 95 -3.39 -1.76 -14.97
N LEU A 96 -4.55 -2.32 -14.61
CA LEU A 96 -5.72 -2.34 -15.47
C LEU A 96 -6.26 -0.93 -15.75
N LEU A 97 -6.23 -0.04 -14.75
CA LEU A 97 -6.59 1.37 -14.95
C LEU A 97 -5.63 2.06 -15.92
N ALA A 98 -4.32 1.83 -15.79
CA ALA A 98 -3.32 2.37 -16.71
C ALA A 98 -3.47 1.84 -18.15
N GLN A 99 -4.06 0.66 -18.33
CA GLN A 99 -4.41 0.09 -19.63
C GLN A 99 -5.73 0.65 -20.22
N GLY A 100 -6.35 1.64 -19.56
CA GLY A 100 -7.54 2.34 -20.05
C GLY A 100 -8.87 1.68 -19.68
N LEU A 101 -8.88 0.70 -18.78
CA LEU A 101 -10.14 0.12 -18.30
C LEU A 101 -10.85 1.08 -17.35
N SER A 102 -12.18 1.07 -17.43
CA SER A 102 -13.00 1.73 -16.42
C SER A 102 -12.82 1.05 -15.05
N ILE A 103 -13.10 1.80 -13.98
CA ILE A 103 -13.02 1.31 -12.60
C ILE A 103 -13.83 0.03 -12.41
N GLU A 104 -15.06 -0.01 -12.90
CA GLU A 104 -15.94 -1.18 -12.76
C GLU A 104 -15.40 -2.41 -13.52
N SER A 105 -14.92 -2.22 -14.75
CA SER A 105 -14.30 -3.29 -15.53
C SER A 105 -13.01 -3.80 -14.89
N ALA A 106 -12.18 -2.90 -14.36
CA ALA A 106 -10.96 -3.26 -13.65
C ALA A 106 -11.26 -4.05 -12.37
N LYS A 107 -12.26 -3.63 -11.57
CA LYS A 107 -12.74 -4.36 -10.40
C LYS A 107 -13.23 -5.77 -10.75
N LEU A 108 -14.05 -5.87 -11.80
CA LEU A 108 -14.58 -7.15 -12.26
C LEU A 108 -13.45 -8.09 -12.69
N LYS A 109 -12.45 -7.59 -13.42
CA LYS A 109 -11.29 -8.38 -13.86
C LYS A 109 -10.39 -8.84 -12.71
N VAL A 110 -10.21 -8.02 -11.66
CA VAL A 110 -9.46 -8.47 -10.48
C VAL A 110 -10.25 -9.53 -9.70
N GLY A 111 -11.58 -9.48 -9.73
CA GLY A 111 -12.47 -10.50 -9.17
C GLY A 111 -12.48 -10.57 -7.64
N GLN A 112 -11.89 -9.57 -6.98
CA GLN A 112 -11.74 -9.52 -5.53
C GLN A 112 -11.85 -8.05 -5.05
N VAL A 113 -12.14 -7.87 -3.76
CA VAL A 113 -12.21 -6.54 -3.16
C VAL A 113 -10.88 -5.82 -3.29
N ILE A 114 -10.91 -4.58 -3.79
CA ILE A 114 -9.77 -3.66 -3.90
C ILE A 114 -9.76 -2.76 -2.67
N GLU A 115 -9.10 -3.17 -1.59
CA GLU A 115 -9.21 -2.47 -0.31
C GLU A 115 -8.69 -1.03 -0.37
N GLY A 116 -7.68 -0.75 -1.20
CA GLY A 116 -7.17 0.62 -1.39
C GLY A 116 -8.24 1.54 -1.96
N TYR A 117 -8.93 1.12 -3.01
CA TYR A 117 -10.00 1.90 -3.64
C TYR A 117 -11.20 2.10 -2.71
N GLU A 118 -11.65 1.05 -2.03
CA GLU A 118 -12.81 1.15 -1.12
C GLU A 118 -12.52 2.04 0.09
N LYS A 119 -11.30 1.99 0.64
CA LYS A 119 -10.91 2.86 1.76
C LYS A 119 -10.81 4.32 1.34
N ILE A 120 -10.30 4.62 0.13
CA ILE A 120 -10.27 6.00 -0.40
C ILE A 120 -11.70 6.50 -0.64
N LYS A 121 -12.56 5.70 -1.27
CA LYS A 121 -13.96 6.08 -1.57
C LYS A 121 -14.76 6.32 -0.29
N LYS A 122 -14.54 5.51 0.75
CA LYS A 122 -15.24 5.60 2.04
C LYS A 122 -14.68 6.71 2.95
N ASN A 123 -13.41 7.06 2.80
CA ASN A 123 -12.71 8.07 3.60
C ASN A 123 -12.23 9.25 2.74
N LEU A 124 -13.14 9.92 2.03
CA LEU A 124 -12.92 11.27 1.48
C LEU A 124 -12.81 12.31 2.62
N MET A 125 -11.91 12.04 3.57
CA MET A 125 -11.51 12.77 4.78
C MET A 125 -9.99 12.63 4.94
N ILE A 126 -9.25 12.71 3.83
CA ILE A 126 -7.86 13.17 3.86
C ILE A 126 -7.84 14.43 2.99
N SER A 127 -8.47 15.49 3.51
CA SER A 127 -8.01 16.84 3.20
C SER A 127 -6.56 16.93 3.67
N ALA A 128 -5.69 17.48 2.83
CA ALA A 128 -4.24 17.63 2.99
C ALA A 128 -3.38 16.40 2.61
N LEU A 129 -3.27 16.16 1.31
CA LEU A 129 -2.01 15.69 0.68
C LEU A 129 -1.70 16.46 -0.62
N ILE A 130 -2.15 17.73 -0.65
CA ILE A 130 -1.63 18.83 -1.48
C ILE A 130 -1.63 20.06 -0.57
#